data_AF-A0A533S3D0-F1
#
_entry.id   AF-A0A533S3D0-F1
#
_cell.length_a   1.000
_cell.length_b   1.000
_cell.length_c   1.000
_cell.angle_alpha   90.00
_cell.angle_beta   90.00
_cell.angle_gamma   90.00
#
_symmetry.space_group_name_H-M   'P 1'
#
loop_
_entity.id
_entity.type
_entity.pdbx_description
1 polymer ?
#
loop_
_entity_poly.entity_id
_entity_poly.type
_entity_poly.pdbx_seq_one_letter_code
_entity_poly.pdbx_strand_id
1 'polypeptide(L)'
;MTISVEALRDEQGRLVVTQHAATRRALPAFLQRMAQRIRNLQPRHLFTAALILYLIIMFTGLAAYPAHFSCDEAVHTVNAAHLLGNDLRGDNDVLLPTFFKNDGQYNLSASVYLAALPYLLFGASVWVVRAFNGLIALLGMVWLARLLRDLLRLPEWGLLPLLLAASPAWFFLARTGLETIQMAAFYAGFLYYYARYRFEQPKFLFLALLLGALAFYTYTPGQVIVVASGLILLAADAPYHWQQRRTAWKGALLMIVLALPLLRFLMAEPTVYADRLSMYNSYLAQSDLSVLQKLGKFLAAYFNALSPTFWLASHTDSQHIRYALGTASPLPWTLYTLALFGLYTALRAWRSRRELR
;
A
#
# COMPACT_ATOMS: atom_id res chain seq x y z
N MET A 1 14.10 -18.49 -25.53
CA MET A 1 14.73 -19.69 -26.11
C MET A 1 15.11 -20.59 -24.96
N THR A 2 14.59 -21.82 -24.89
CA THR A 2 15.13 -22.85 -23.98
C THR A 2 15.71 -23.91 -24.89
N ILE A 3 17.03 -24.09 -24.86
CA ILE A 3 17.73 -25.10 -25.65
C ILE A 3 17.83 -26.33 -24.75
N SER A 4 17.16 -27.42 -25.11
CA SER A 4 17.43 -28.73 -24.53
C SER A 4 18.62 -29.34 -25.27
N VAL A 5 19.66 -29.66 -24.53
CA VAL A 5 20.89 -30.24 -25.05
C VAL A 5 20.88 -31.71 -24.66
N GLU A 6 20.77 -32.60 -25.64
CA GLU A 6 20.90 -34.04 -25.44
C GLU A 6 22.26 -34.46 -26.00
N ALA A 7 23.04 -35.18 -25.19
CA ALA A 7 24.33 -35.69 -25.60
C ALA A 7 24.15 -37.16 -26.01
N LEU A 8 24.18 -37.43 -27.31
CA LEU A 8 24.10 -38.78 -27.87
C LEU A 8 25.49 -39.19 -28.35
N ARG A 9 25.86 -40.46 -28.16
CA ARG A 9 27.08 -41.01 -28.74
C ARG A 9 26.78 -41.47 -30.17
N ASP A 10 27.61 -41.07 -31.12
CA ASP A 10 27.53 -41.58 -32.48
C ASP A 10 27.98 -43.06 -32.57
N GLU A 11 27.84 -43.67 -33.74
CA GLU A 11 28.24 -45.08 -33.98
C GLU A 11 29.75 -45.34 -33.79
N GLN A 12 30.55 -44.28 -33.65
CA GLN A 12 32.00 -44.34 -33.36
C GLN A 12 32.32 -43.95 -31.91
N GLY A 13 31.32 -43.81 -31.05
CA GLY A 13 31.45 -43.57 -29.62
C GLY A 13 31.77 -42.13 -29.22
N ARG A 14 31.76 -41.17 -30.16
CA ARG A 14 32.01 -39.75 -29.87
C ARG A 14 30.74 -39.07 -29.38
N LEU A 15 30.86 -38.23 -28.36
CA LEU A 15 29.75 -37.42 -27.84
C LEU A 15 29.42 -36.32 -28.86
N VAL A 16 28.28 -36.45 -29.52
CA VAL A 16 27.74 -35.44 -30.44
C VAL A 16 26.59 -34.74 -29.72
N VAL A 17 26.71 -33.41 -29.64
CA VAL A 17 25.71 -32.56 -28.98
C VAL A 17 24.71 -32.10 -30.03
N THR A 18 23.52 -32.70 -30.05
CA THR A 18 22.43 -32.28 -30.93
C THR A 18 21.52 -31.29 -30.23
N GLN A 19 21.41 -30.08 -30.80
CA GLN A 19 20.47 -29.05 -30.31
C GLN A 19 19.11 -29.25 -30.98
N HIS A 20 18.15 -29.80 -30.26
CA HIS A 20 16.76 -29.79 -30.71
C HIS A 20 16.10 -28.48 -30.31
N ALA A 21 15.76 -27.66 -31.30
CA ALA A 21 14.91 -26.50 -31.09
C ALA A 21 13.51 -27.01 -30.70
N ALA A 22 13.16 -26.93 -29.42
CA ALA A 22 11.82 -27.22 -28.97
C ALA A 22 10.83 -26.28 -29.69
N THR A 23 10.10 -26.82 -30.68
CA THR A 23 9.04 -26.12 -31.39
C THR A 23 7.92 -25.83 -30.40
N ARG A 24 7.93 -24.62 -29.81
CA ARG A 24 6.73 -24.07 -29.20
C ARG A 24 5.65 -24.04 -30.27
N ARG A 25 4.54 -24.77 -30.09
CA ARG A 25 3.36 -24.66 -30.96
C ARG A 25 3.08 -23.17 -31.17
N ALA A 26 3.16 -22.73 -32.42
CA ALA A 26 2.86 -21.35 -32.77
C ALA A 26 1.41 -21.07 -32.37
N LEU A 27 1.18 -19.95 -31.67
CA LEU A 27 -0.18 -19.53 -31.33
C LEU A 27 -1.02 -19.44 -32.61
N PRO A 28 -2.33 -19.78 -32.59
CA PRO A 28 -3.23 -19.55 -33.70
C PRO A 28 -3.09 -18.13 -34.28
N ALA A 29 -3.16 -17.99 -35.61
CA ALA A 29 -2.91 -16.73 -36.30
C ALA A 29 -3.77 -15.56 -35.77
N PHE A 30 -5.00 -15.83 -35.35
CA PHE A 30 -5.87 -14.84 -34.69
C PHE A 30 -5.28 -14.32 -33.37
N LEU A 31 -4.79 -15.21 -32.51
CA LEU A 31 -4.15 -14.84 -31.24
C LEU A 31 -2.83 -14.08 -31.47
N GLN A 32 -2.09 -14.43 -32.52
CA GLN A 32 -0.90 -13.67 -32.92
C GLN A 32 -1.26 -12.24 -33.35
N ARG A 33 -2.30 -12.07 -34.18
CA ARG A 33 -2.79 -10.74 -34.60
C ARG A 33 -3.28 -9.91 -33.41
N MET A 34 -4.02 -10.52 -32.48
CA MET A 34 -4.44 -9.84 -31.24
C MET A 34 -3.24 -9.44 -30.39
N ALA A 35 -2.29 -10.34 -30.15
CA ALA A 35 -1.09 -10.05 -29.39
C ALA A 35 -0.26 -8.94 -30.04
N GLN A 36 -0.15 -8.93 -31.37
CA GLN A 36 0.54 -7.88 -32.13
C GLN A 36 -0.16 -6.52 -31.94
N ARG A 37 -1.50 -6.48 -32.05
CA ARG A 37 -2.27 -5.25 -31.80
C ARG A 37 -2.09 -4.73 -30.38
N ILE A 38 -2.13 -5.61 -29.38
CA ILE A 38 -1.92 -5.23 -27.96
C ILE A 38 -0.48 -4.73 -27.75
N ARG A 39 0.52 -5.37 -28.34
CA ARG A 39 1.93 -4.91 -28.27
C ARG A 39 2.16 -3.57 -28.95
N ASN A 40 1.38 -3.25 -29.99
CA ASN A 40 1.46 -1.97 -30.69
C ASN A 40 0.80 -0.82 -29.92
N LEU A 41 -0.01 -1.10 -28.88
CA LEU A 41 -0.54 -0.06 -28.01
C LEU A 41 0.59 0.51 -27.17
N GLN A 42 0.85 1.81 -27.32
CA GLN A 42 1.81 2.48 -26.45
C GLN A 42 1.33 2.40 -24.99
N PRO A 43 2.18 2.01 -24.02
CA PRO A 43 1.78 1.88 -22.62
C PRO A 43 1.17 3.15 -22.03
N ARG A 44 1.54 4.33 -22.56
CA ARG A 44 0.97 5.62 -22.17
C ARG A 44 -0.50 5.78 -22.55
N HIS A 45 -0.89 5.34 -23.75
CA HIS A 45 -2.30 5.37 -24.18
C HIS A 45 -3.13 4.38 -23.37
N LEU A 46 -2.58 3.18 -23.12
CA LEU A 46 -3.22 2.19 -22.28
C LEU A 46 -3.45 2.72 -20.86
N PHE A 47 -2.42 3.33 -20.25
CA PHE A 47 -2.54 3.95 -18.94
C PHE A 47 -3.58 5.07 -18.91
N THR A 48 -3.59 5.93 -19.93
CA THR A 48 -4.54 7.06 -20.00
C THR A 48 -5.98 6.55 -20.11
N ALA A 49 -6.25 5.57 -20.98
CA ALA A 49 -7.57 4.97 -21.11
C ALA A 49 -7.99 4.25 -19.82
N ALA A 50 -7.08 3.48 -19.22
CA ALA A 50 -7.29 2.80 -17.94
C ALA A 50 -7.59 3.79 -16.81
N LEU A 51 -6.88 4.92 -16.77
CA LEU A 51 -7.08 5.98 -15.79
C LEU A 51 -8.45 6.65 -15.96
N ILE A 52 -8.86 6.97 -17.19
CA ILE A 52 -10.19 7.54 -17.44
C ILE A 52 -11.27 6.58 -16.94
N LEU A 53 -11.17 5.30 -17.27
CA LEU A 53 -12.13 4.30 -16.80
C LEU A 53 -12.09 4.14 -15.27
N TYR A 54 -10.91 4.15 -14.66
CA TYR A 54 -10.75 4.14 -13.20
C TYR A 54 -11.46 5.33 -12.56
N LEU A 55 -11.30 6.54 -13.08
CA LEU A 55 -11.95 7.74 -12.56
C LEU A 55 -13.48 7.63 -12.66
N ILE A 56 -14.00 7.15 -13.80
CA ILE A 56 -15.44 6.93 -13.97
C ILE A 56 -15.94 5.92 -12.93
N ILE A 57 -15.27 4.77 -12.79
CA ILE A 57 -15.65 3.71 -11.86
C ILE A 57 -15.59 4.19 -10.41
N MET A 58 -14.56 4.96 -10.02
CA MET A 58 -14.36 5.38 -8.64
C MET A 58 -15.31 6.49 -8.21
N PHE A 59 -15.59 7.47 -9.07
CA PHE A 59 -16.33 8.67 -8.68
C PHE A 59 -17.82 8.63 -9.02
N THR A 60 -18.27 7.70 -9.86
CA THR A 60 -19.70 7.53 -10.14
C THR A 60 -20.43 6.93 -8.94
N GLY A 61 -21.53 7.56 -8.53
CA GLY A 61 -22.39 7.07 -7.44
C GLY A 61 -21.72 7.08 -6.07
N LEU A 62 -20.73 7.95 -5.85
CA LEU A 62 -19.89 7.93 -4.65
C LEU A 62 -20.66 8.14 -3.33
N ALA A 63 -21.71 8.95 -3.36
CA ALA A 63 -22.62 9.12 -2.22
C ALA A 63 -23.61 7.95 -2.04
N ALA A 64 -23.87 7.17 -3.10
CA ALA A 64 -24.82 6.06 -3.08
C ALA A 64 -24.17 4.72 -2.73
N TYR A 65 -22.90 4.52 -3.10
CA TYR A 65 -22.14 3.32 -2.78
C TYR A 65 -20.73 3.66 -2.27
N PRO A 66 -20.32 3.12 -1.10
CA PRO A 66 -21.06 2.18 -0.24
C PRO A 66 -22.35 2.75 0.39
N ALA A 67 -23.39 1.93 0.54
CA ALA A 67 -24.73 2.40 0.95
C ALA A 67 -24.77 2.94 2.38
N HIS A 68 -23.99 2.34 3.29
CA HIS A 68 -23.83 2.82 4.65
C HIS A 68 -22.74 3.90 4.69
N PHE A 69 -22.99 5.00 5.39
CA PHE A 69 -21.99 6.03 5.74
C PHE A 69 -21.75 5.98 7.25
N SER A 70 -20.58 5.52 7.67
CA SER A 70 -20.31 5.28 9.09
C SER A 70 -19.86 6.51 9.85
N CYS A 71 -20.00 6.47 11.18
CA CYS A 71 -19.37 7.45 12.07
C CYS A 71 -17.84 7.49 11.87
N ASP A 72 -17.20 6.35 11.62
CA ASP A 72 -15.76 6.27 11.29
C ASP A 72 -15.38 7.01 9.98
N GLU A 73 -16.30 7.15 9.03
CA GLU A 73 -16.07 8.00 7.85
C GLU A 73 -16.27 9.49 8.18
N ALA A 74 -17.31 9.81 8.95
CA ALA A 74 -17.69 11.18 9.26
C ALA A 74 -16.71 11.87 10.24
N VAL A 75 -16.18 11.11 11.21
CA VAL A 75 -15.43 11.60 12.37
C VAL A 75 -14.22 12.46 12.00
N HIS A 76 -13.58 12.19 10.85
CA HIS A 76 -12.45 12.98 10.36
C HIS A 76 -12.87 14.41 10.02
N THR A 77 -14.00 14.57 9.32
CA THR A 77 -14.52 15.88 8.92
C THR A 77 -15.19 16.60 10.09
N VAL A 78 -15.84 15.87 10.99
CA VAL A 78 -16.41 16.43 12.22
C VAL A 78 -15.30 17.00 13.12
N ASN A 79 -14.23 16.25 13.35
CA ASN A 79 -13.07 16.75 14.10
C ASN A 79 -12.39 17.93 13.38
N ALA A 80 -12.33 17.90 12.05
CA ALA A 80 -11.76 19.02 11.28
C ALA A 80 -12.59 20.30 11.45
N ALA A 81 -13.93 20.19 11.40
CA ALA A 81 -14.83 21.31 11.66
C ALA A 81 -14.66 21.86 13.09
N HIS A 82 -14.59 20.98 14.09
CA HIS A 82 -14.37 21.36 15.49
C HIS A 82 -13.02 22.08 15.68
N LEU A 83 -11.96 21.53 15.09
CA LEU A 83 -10.62 22.12 15.12
C LEU A 83 -10.60 23.53 14.50
N LEU A 84 -11.27 23.72 13.36
CA LEU A 84 -11.35 25.01 12.68
C LEU A 84 -12.22 26.02 13.43
N GLY A 85 -13.29 25.56 14.11
CA GLY A 85 -14.15 26.40 14.94
C GLY A 85 -13.51 26.84 16.26
N ASN A 86 -12.49 26.13 16.72
CA ASN A 86 -11.81 26.37 18.01
C ASN A 86 -10.38 26.90 17.84
N ASP A 87 -10.12 27.78 16.86
CA ASP A 87 -8.80 28.40 16.64
C ASP A 87 -7.65 27.38 16.55
N LEU A 88 -7.90 26.24 15.89
CA LEU A 88 -6.95 25.12 15.73
C LEU A 88 -6.58 24.43 17.05
N ARG A 89 -7.46 24.48 18.05
CA ARG A 89 -7.32 23.79 19.32
C ARG A 89 -8.27 22.59 19.41
N GLY A 90 -7.75 21.48 19.91
CA GLY A 90 -8.57 20.29 20.17
C GLY A 90 -9.09 20.24 21.59
N ASP A 91 -9.54 19.05 21.97
CA ASP A 91 -9.94 18.74 23.34
C ASP A 91 -8.79 19.09 24.31
N ASN A 92 -9.13 19.66 25.47
CA ASN A 92 -8.20 20.17 26.48
C ASN A 92 -7.38 21.42 26.07
N ASP A 93 -7.89 22.22 25.12
CA ASP A 93 -7.28 23.50 24.67
C ASP A 93 -5.90 23.35 24.01
N VAL A 94 -5.51 22.13 23.60
CA VAL A 94 -4.21 21.86 22.99
C VAL A 94 -4.16 22.41 21.56
N LEU A 95 -3.24 23.34 21.29
CA LEU A 95 -2.99 23.87 19.94
C LEU A 95 -2.37 22.81 19.02
N LEU A 96 -3.00 22.61 17.85
CA LEU A 96 -2.63 21.62 16.84
C LEU A 96 -2.40 20.24 17.49
N PRO A 97 -3.45 19.58 18.00
CA PRO A 97 -3.32 18.26 18.65
C PRO A 97 -2.65 17.25 17.72
N THR A 98 -1.74 16.44 18.26
CA THR A 98 -1.10 15.40 17.45
C THR A 98 -2.11 14.32 17.07
N PHE A 99 -2.99 13.92 18.00
CA PHE A 99 -4.05 12.97 17.76
C PHE A 99 -5.40 13.51 18.24
N PHE A 100 -6.47 13.04 17.62
CA PHE A 100 -7.86 13.33 17.94
C PHE A 100 -8.57 12.07 18.40
N LYS A 101 -9.60 12.25 19.23
CA LYS A 101 -10.40 11.14 19.73
C LYS A 101 -11.42 10.67 18.69
N ASN A 102 -11.53 9.36 18.53
CA ASN A 102 -12.66 8.67 17.92
C ASN A 102 -13.19 7.70 18.97
N ASP A 103 -14.44 7.90 19.38
CA ASP A 103 -15.09 7.12 20.45
C ASP A 103 -14.23 7.02 21.73
N GLY A 104 -13.72 8.17 22.20
CA GLY A 104 -12.88 8.27 23.39
C GLY A 104 -11.41 7.87 23.21
N GLN A 105 -11.01 7.30 22.06
CA GLN A 105 -9.63 6.87 21.80
C GLN A 105 -8.87 7.79 20.84
N TYR A 106 -7.61 8.13 21.16
CA TYR A 106 -6.74 8.91 20.27
C TYR A 106 -6.21 8.14 19.05
N ASN A 107 -6.99 7.98 17.99
CA ASN A 107 -6.57 7.15 16.83
C ASN A 107 -6.54 7.89 15.48
N LEU A 108 -6.99 9.14 15.44
CA LEU A 108 -6.98 9.98 14.23
C LEU A 108 -5.90 11.05 14.34
N SER A 109 -5.30 11.46 13.23
CA SER A 109 -4.30 12.53 13.23
C SER A 109 -4.23 13.21 11.87
N ALA A 110 -3.32 12.80 10.98
CA ALA A 110 -3.13 13.44 9.67
C ALA A 110 -4.42 13.47 8.84
N SER A 111 -5.27 12.45 8.97
CA SER A 111 -6.57 12.37 8.30
C SER A 111 -7.52 13.53 8.65
N VAL A 112 -7.51 14.03 9.89
CA VAL A 112 -8.32 15.18 10.33
C VAL A 112 -7.81 16.46 9.68
N TYR A 113 -6.49 16.68 9.72
CA TYR A 113 -5.88 17.86 9.07
C TYR A 113 -6.10 17.87 7.56
N LEU A 114 -6.01 16.69 6.93
CA LEU A 114 -6.30 16.55 5.51
C LEU A 114 -7.78 16.83 5.20
N ALA A 115 -8.71 16.45 6.09
CA ALA A 115 -10.14 16.73 5.95
C ALA A 115 -10.51 18.20 6.16
N ALA A 116 -9.66 19.01 6.81
CA ALA A 116 -9.91 20.44 6.99
C ALA A 116 -10.01 21.21 5.67
N LEU A 117 -9.16 20.90 4.69
CA LEU A 117 -9.17 21.55 3.39
C LEU A 117 -10.48 21.34 2.60
N PRO A 118 -10.95 20.11 2.34
CA PRO A 118 -12.20 19.90 1.64
C PRO A 118 -13.41 20.42 2.43
N TYR A 119 -13.37 20.39 3.77
CA TYR A 119 -14.41 20.98 4.61
C TYR A 119 -14.49 22.50 4.43
N LEU A 120 -13.37 23.22 4.45
CA LEU A 120 -13.36 24.67 4.25
C LEU A 120 -13.89 25.08 2.87
N LEU A 121 -13.62 24.27 1.84
CA LEU A 121 -14.00 24.59 0.47
C LEU A 121 -15.45 24.23 0.14
N PHE A 122 -15.96 23.12 0.70
CA PHE A 122 -17.23 22.52 0.27
C PHE A 122 -18.20 22.16 1.40
N GLY A 123 -17.81 22.38 2.66
CA GLY A 123 -18.57 21.96 3.83
C GLY A 123 -18.59 20.44 4.03
N ALA A 124 -19.40 20.01 4.99
CA ALA A 124 -19.56 18.58 5.30
C ALA A 124 -20.61 17.94 4.38
N SER A 125 -20.20 16.96 3.57
CA SER A 125 -21.12 16.06 2.87
C SER A 125 -20.48 14.71 2.61
N VAL A 126 -21.31 13.66 2.48
CA VAL A 126 -20.84 12.30 2.17
C VAL A 126 -20.01 12.28 0.89
N TRP A 127 -20.46 13.01 -0.13
CA TRP A 127 -19.75 13.08 -1.41
C TRP A 127 -18.36 13.71 -1.23
N VAL A 128 -18.24 14.82 -0.51
CA VAL A 128 -16.95 15.52 -0.30
C VAL A 128 -15.96 14.63 0.43
N VAL A 129 -16.39 13.98 1.52
CA VAL A 129 -15.54 13.06 2.31
C VAL A 129 -14.97 11.96 1.43
N ARG A 130 -15.84 11.26 0.71
CA ARG A 130 -15.45 10.12 -0.12
C ARG A 130 -14.66 10.55 -1.36
N ALA A 131 -15.02 11.68 -1.97
CA ALA A 131 -14.33 12.19 -3.17
C ALA A 131 -12.89 12.56 -2.84
N PHE A 132 -12.69 13.25 -1.72
CA PHE A 132 -11.36 13.62 -1.26
C PHE A 132 -10.51 12.37 -0.93
N ASN A 133 -11.11 11.37 -0.28
CA ASN A 133 -10.42 10.12 -0.02
C ASN A 133 -10.04 9.37 -1.31
N GLY A 134 -10.94 9.33 -2.29
CA GLY A 134 -10.70 8.78 -3.62
C GLY A 134 -9.59 9.51 -4.38
N LEU A 135 -9.46 10.83 -4.21
CA LEU A 135 -8.34 11.60 -4.77
C LEU A 135 -6.99 11.22 -4.14
N ILE A 136 -6.95 11.00 -2.82
CA ILE A 136 -5.74 10.51 -2.15
C ILE A 136 -5.41 9.09 -2.63
N ALA A 137 -6.40 8.22 -2.76
CA ALA A 137 -6.22 6.87 -3.32
C ALA A 137 -5.66 6.92 -4.76
N LEU A 138 -6.14 7.87 -5.57
CA LEU A 138 -5.62 8.11 -6.92
C LEU A 138 -4.14 8.52 -6.90
N LEU A 139 -3.72 9.39 -5.98
CA LEU A 139 -2.30 9.74 -5.81
C LEU A 139 -1.46 8.49 -5.47
N GLY A 140 -1.96 7.65 -4.55
CA GLY A 140 -1.37 6.36 -4.22
C GLY A 140 -1.19 5.47 -5.45
N MET A 141 -2.23 5.32 -6.26
CA MET A 141 -2.19 4.56 -7.52
C MET A 141 -1.14 5.12 -8.47
N VAL A 142 -1.06 6.45 -8.63
CA VAL A 142 -0.07 7.09 -9.52
C VAL A 142 1.36 6.81 -9.05
N TRP A 143 1.63 6.88 -7.74
CA TRP A 143 2.95 6.52 -7.21
C TRP A 143 3.28 5.05 -7.42
N LEU A 144 2.32 4.14 -7.22
CA LEU A 144 2.51 2.72 -7.56
C LEU A 144 2.77 2.53 -9.05
N ALA A 145 1.98 3.14 -9.93
CA ALA A 145 2.16 3.04 -11.38
C ALA A 145 3.56 3.53 -11.80
N ARG A 146 4.04 4.61 -11.19
CA ARG A 146 5.40 5.12 -11.42
C ARG A 146 6.47 4.22 -10.84
N LEU A 147 6.26 3.61 -9.67
CA LEU A 147 7.17 2.60 -9.15
C LEU A 147 7.31 1.41 -10.12
N LEU A 148 6.18 0.90 -10.64
CA LEU A 148 6.16 -0.20 -11.61
C LEU A 148 6.86 0.19 -12.92
N ARG A 149 6.66 1.41 -13.40
CA ARG A 149 7.20 1.91 -14.68
C ARG A 149 8.67 2.31 -14.59
N ASP A 150 9.01 3.19 -13.65
CA ASP A 150 10.30 3.88 -13.60
C ASP A 150 11.38 2.97 -13.00
N LEU A 151 11.03 2.21 -11.96
CA LEU A 151 11.98 1.39 -11.21
C LEU A 151 11.92 -0.08 -11.62
N LEU A 152 10.74 -0.69 -11.62
CA LEU A 152 10.58 -2.10 -11.98
C LEU A 152 10.55 -2.35 -13.50
N ARG A 153 10.36 -1.29 -14.30
CA ARG A 153 10.33 -1.32 -15.77
C ARG A 153 9.37 -2.37 -16.33
N LEU A 154 8.26 -2.62 -15.64
CA LEU A 154 7.25 -3.58 -16.07
C LEU A 154 6.46 -2.98 -17.25
N PRO A 155 6.37 -3.65 -18.42
CA PRO A 155 5.64 -3.11 -19.56
C PRO A 155 4.12 -2.99 -19.30
N GLU A 156 3.58 -3.78 -18.37
CA GLU A 156 2.17 -3.84 -18.02
C GLU A 156 1.74 -2.75 -17.01
N TRP A 157 2.64 -1.85 -16.59
CA TRP A 157 2.34 -0.79 -15.61
C TRP A 157 1.08 0.02 -15.94
N GLY A 158 0.76 0.17 -17.24
CA GLY A 158 -0.42 0.88 -17.73
C GLY A 158 -1.76 0.23 -17.33
N LEU A 159 -1.77 -1.05 -16.96
CA LEU A 159 -2.96 -1.77 -16.52
C LEU A 159 -3.29 -1.58 -15.04
N LEU A 160 -2.36 -1.00 -14.25
CA LEU A 160 -2.54 -0.87 -12.80
C LEU A 160 -3.87 -0.22 -12.39
N PRO A 161 -4.36 0.87 -13.03
CA PRO A 161 -5.65 1.45 -12.67
C PRO A 161 -6.80 0.43 -12.76
N LEU A 162 -6.81 -0.41 -13.79
CA LEU A 162 -7.85 -1.43 -13.97
C LEU A 162 -7.73 -2.56 -12.94
N LEU A 163 -6.50 -2.97 -12.60
CA LEU A 163 -6.27 -4.00 -11.58
C LEU A 163 -6.77 -3.54 -10.21
N LEU A 164 -6.53 -2.28 -9.86
CA LEU A 164 -7.01 -1.69 -8.61
C LEU A 164 -8.52 -1.47 -8.61
N ALA A 165 -9.11 -1.01 -9.73
CA ALA A 165 -10.57 -0.94 -9.85
C ALA A 165 -11.26 -2.30 -9.75
N ALA A 166 -10.60 -3.36 -10.25
CA ALA A 166 -11.11 -4.72 -10.19
C ALA A 166 -10.86 -5.42 -8.83
N SER A 167 -10.10 -4.82 -7.92
CA SER A 167 -9.91 -5.33 -6.56
C SER A 167 -11.02 -4.81 -5.64
N PRO A 168 -11.93 -5.66 -5.13
CA PRO A 168 -13.00 -5.21 -4.23
C PRO A 168 -12.48 -4.49 -2.99
N ALA A 169 -11.36 -4.93 -2.41
CA ALA A 169 -10.74 -4.25 -1.28
C ALA A 169 -10.31 -2.81 -1.61
N TRP A 170 -9.58 -2.62 -2.71
CA TRP A 170 -9.16 -1.27 -3.12
C TRP A 170 -10.36 -0.41 -3.55
N PHE A 171 -11.27 -0.97 -4.35
CA PHE A 171 -12.47 -0.30 -4.82
C PHE A 171 -13.34 0.19 -3.66
N PHE A 172 -13.57 -0.67 -2.66
CA PHE A 172 -14.36 -0.33 -1.49
C PHE A 172 -13.66 0.75 -0.66
N LEU A 173 -12.40 0.54 -0.26
CA LEU A 173 -11.67 1.47 0.61
C LEU A 173 -11.42 2.83 -0.05
N ALA A 174 -11.19 2.89 -1.37
CA ALA A 174 -11.04 4.14 -2.10
C ALA A 174 -12.35 4.95 -2.21
N ARG A 175 -13.50 4.32 -1.92
CA ARG A 175 -14.83 4.94 -1.98
C ARG A 175 -15.45 5.19 -0.61
N THR A 176 -14.78 4.82 0.48
CA THR A 176 -15.17 5.22 1.83
C THR A 176 -14.41 6.46 2.27
N GLY A 177 -14.79 7.07 3.39
CA GLY A 177 -14.06 8.11 4.10
C GLY A 177 -13.02 7.60 5.11
N LEU A 178 -12.63 6.32 5.05
CA LEU A 178 -11.74 5.71 6.03
C LEU A 178 -10.26 6.07 5.77
N GLU A 179 -9.50 6.25 6.84
CA GLU A 179 -8.08 6.60 6.81
C GLU A 179 -7.17 5.51 6.24
N THR A 180 -7.66 4.25 6.15
CA THR A 180 -6.88 3.10 5.69
C THR A 180 -6.31 3.30 4.29
N ILE A 181 -7.13 3.83 3.35
CA ILE A 181 -6.67 4.06 1.97
C ILE A 181 -5.70 5.24 1.88
N GLN A 182 -5.85 6.24 2.73
CA GLN A 182 -4.91 7.36 2.81
C GLN A 182 -3.54 6.85 3.27
N MET A 183 -3.50 6.01 4.31
CA MET A 183 -2.25 5.38 4.77
C MET A 183 -1.62 4.56 3.65
N ALA A 184 -2.40 3.73 2.96
CA ALA A 184 -1.90 2.92 1.85
C ALA A 184 -1.34 3.78 0.70
N ALA A 185 -2.00 4.90 0.37
CA ALA A 185 -1.53 5.83 -0.65
C ALA A 185 -0.22 6.52 -0.25
N PHE A 186 -0.13 7.08 0.96
CA PHE A 186 1.10 7.69 1.46
C PHE A 186 2.23 6.67 1.60
N TYR A 187 1.93 5.43 1.99
CA TYR A 187 2.90 4.34 2.03
C TYR A 187 3.43 3.97 0.64
N ALA A 188 2.58 3.93 -0.38
CA ALA A 188 3.01 3.77 -1.76
C ALA A 188 3.94 4.91 -2.21
N GLY A 189 3.60 6.15 -1.84
CA GLY A 189 4.45 7.32 -2.06
C GLY A 189 5.81 7.21 -1.36
N PHE A 190 5.82 6.80 -0.10
CA PHE A 190 7.03 6.52 0.67
C PHE A 190 7.94 5.54 -0.07
N LEU A 191 7.42 4.38 -0.49
CA LEU A 191 8.19 3.38 -1.23
C LEU A 191 8.69 3.90 -2.58
N TYR A 192 7.85 4.64 -3.32
CA TYR A 192 8.25 5.23 -4.60
C TYR A 192 9.41 6.22 -4.43
N TYR A 193 9.29 7.19 -3.53
CA TYR A 193 10.35 8.18 -3.32
C TYR A 193 11.57 7.60 -2.61
N TYR A 194 11.41 6.57 -1.78
CA TYR A 194 12.54 5.82 -1.24
C TYR A 194 13.32 5.11 -2.36
N ALA A 195 12.63 4.47 -3.31
CA ALA A 195 13.28 3.87 -4.46
C ALA A 195 14.01 4.93 -5.33
N ARG A 196 13.42 6.10 -5.53
CA ARG A 196 14.10 7.22 -6.22
C ARG A 196 15.29 7.77 -5.43
N TYR A 197 15.21 7.78 -4.11
CA TYR A 197 16.36 8.09 -3.25
C TYR A 197 17.50 7.12 -3.54
N ARG A 198 17.20 5.83 -3.60
CA ARG A 198 18.19 4.76 -3.75
C ARG A 198 18.80 4.67 -5.14
N PHE A 199 18.02 4.91 -6.19
CA PHE A 199 18.39 4.64 -7.58
C PHE A 199 18.52 5.88 -8.48
N GLU A 200 18.08 7.06 -8.03
CA GLU A 200 18.15 8.29 -8.84
C GLU A 200 18.92 9.41 -8.12
N GLN A 201 18.28 10.11 -7.18
CA GLN A 201 18.85 11.31 -6.55
C GLN A 201 18.65 11.27 -5.03
N PRO A 202 19.72 11.51 -4.23
CA PRO A 202 19.63 11.46 -2.77
C PRO A 202 18.58 12.39 -2.15
N LYS A 203 18.24 13.51 -2.81
CA LYS A 203 17.25 14.47 -2.29
C LYS A 203 15.84 13.90 -2.14
N PHE A 204 15.51 12.79 -2.82
CA PHE A 204 14.20 12.16 -2.68
C PHE A 204 13.98 11.52 -1.31
N LEU A 205 15.02 11.39 -0.48
CA LEU A 205 14.90 10.97 0.92
C LEU A 205 13.91 11.85 1.69
N PHE A 206 13.90 13.16 1.44
CA PHE A 206 13.01 14.08 2.16
C PHE A 206 11.54 13.81 1.85
N LEU A 207 11.19 13.58 0.58
CA LEU A 207 9.83 13.23 0.19
C LEU A 207 9.43 11.85 0.72
N ALA A 208 10.35 10.89 0.71
CA ALA A 208 10.12 9.58 1.33
C ALA A 208 9.77 9.75 2.82
N LEU A 209 10.58 10.49 3.57
CA LEU A 209 10.35 10.72 5.00
C LEU A 209 9.03 11.46 5.28
N LEU A 210 8.69 12.47 4.49
CA LEU A 210 7.41 13.19 4.63
C LEU A 210 6.21 12.27 4.38
N LEU A 211 6.24 11.47 3.32
CA LEU A 211 5.16 10.53 3.00
C LEU A 211 5.10 9.36 3.99
N GLY A 212 6.26 8.91 4.48
CA GLY A 212 6.34 7.93 5.56
C GLY A 212 5.73 8.46 6.85
N ALA A 213 6.02 9.71 7.22
CA ALA A 213 5.39 10.36 8.37
C ALA A 213 3.89 10.56 8.18
N LEU A 214 3.43 10.95 6.98
CA LEU A 214 2.00 11.00 6.68
C LEU A 214 1.35 9.63 6.86
N ALA A 215 1.94 8.56 6.32
CA ALA A 215 1.44 7.20 6.54
C ALA A 215 1.42 6.80 8.03
N PHE A 216 2.45 7.18 8.80
CA PHE A 216 2.55 6.95 10.24
C PHE A 216 1.43 7.65 11.03
N TYR A 217 1.15 8.91 10.72
CA TYR A 217 0.14 9.72 11.42
C TYR A 217 -1.28 9.56 10.85
N THR A 218 -1.46 8.89 9.72
CA THR A 218 -2.79 8.74 9.12
C THR A 218 -3.58 7.63 9.78
N TYR A 219 -2.95 6.50 10.08
CA TYR A 219 -3.63 5.31 10.61
C TYR A 219 -2.73 4.56 11.59
N THR A 220 -3.29 4.11 12.71
CA THR A 220 -2.53 3.49 13.81
C THR A 220 -1.67 2.29 13.35
N PRO A 221 -2.19 1.29 12.60
CA PRO A 221 -1.36 0.24 12.00
C PRO A 221 -0.22 0.74 11.11
N GLY A 222 -0.39 1.92 10.48
CA GLY A 222 0.64 2.59 9.70
C GLY A 222 1.90 2.89 10.53
N GLN A 223 1.78 3.11 11.84
CA GLN A 223 2.93 3.34 12.73
C GLN A 223 3.87 2.13 12.74
N VAL A 224 3.31 0.93 12.94
CA VAL A 224 4.08 -0.31 12.96
C VAL A 224 4.67 -0.61 11.58
N ILE A 225 3.86 -0.45 10.52
CA ILE A 225 4.28 -0.73 9.14
C ILE A 225 5.44 0.19 8.74
N VAL A 226 5.31 1.51 8.93
CA VAL A 226 6.34 2.48 8.52
C VAL A 226 7.61 2.32 9.35
N VAL A 227 7.51 2.09 10.66
CA VAL A 227 8.71 1.89 11.50
C VAL A 227 9.43 0.60 11.10
N ALA A 228 8.70 -0.51 10.94
CA ALA A 228 9.30 -1.77 10.51
C ALA A 228 9.97 -1.65 9.13
N SER A 229 9.26 -1.08 8.15
CA SER A 229 9.82 -0.86 6.81
C SER A 229 11.01 0.10 6.84
N GLY A 230 10.94 1.18 7.64
CA GLY A 230 12.03 2.13 7.80
C GLY A 230 13.29 1.49 8.39
N LEU A 231 13.15 0.65 9.42
CA LEU A 231 14.27 -0.07 10.03
C LEU A 231 14.89 -1.10 9.07
N ILE A 232 14.05 -1.86 8.35
CA ILE A 232 14.52 -2.83 7.35
C ILE A 232 15.30 -2.10 6.26
N LEU A 233 14.78 -0.99 5.74
CA LEU A 233 15.42 -0.21 4.69
C LEU A 233 16.72 0.45 5.19
N LEU A 234 16.71 1.02 6.40
CA LEU A 234 17.91 1.59 7.03
C LEU A 234 19.02 0.54 7.17
N ALA A 235 18.68 -0.68 7.60
CA ALA A 235 19.64 -1.77 7.73
C ALA A 235 20.12 -2.30 6.37
N ALA A 236 19.19 -2.55 5.45
CA ALA A 236 19.49 -3.12 4.13
C ALA A 236 20.35 -2.16 3.28
N ASP A 237 20.10 -0.85 3.36
CA ASP A 237 20.81 0.18 2.61
C ASP A 237 21.82 0.96 3.48
N ALA A 238 22.23 0.43 4.63
CA ALA A 238 23.18 1.11 5.54
C ALA A 238 24.46 1.63 4.84
N PRO A 239 25.12 0.86 3.95
CA PRO A 239 26.27 1.36 3.20
C PRO A 239 25.92 2.57 2.31
N TYR A 240 24.73 2.56 1.71
CA TYR A 240 24.28 3.64 0.83
C TYR A 240 23.96 4.92 1.62
N HIS A 241 23.30 4.80 2.79
CA HIS A 241 23.09 5.93 3.69
C HIS A 241 24.40 6.57 4.13
N TRP A 242 25.42 5.75 4.40
CA TRP A 242 26.75 6.24 4.76
C TRP A 242 27.45 6.95 3.59
N GLN A 243 27.38 6.38 2.39
CA GLN A 243 27.88 7.05 1.17
C GLN A 243 27.21 8.41 0.97
N GLN A 244 25.91 8.52 1.25
CA GLN A 244 25.13 9.75 1.15
C GLN A 244 24.98 10.49 2.48
N ARG A 245 25.96 10.39 3.39
CA ARG A 245 25.89 10.92 4.78
C ARG A 245 25.43 12.36 4.90
N ARG A 246 25.77 13.24 3.94
CA ARG A 246 25.34 14.65 3.94
C ARG A 246 23.82 14.78 3.81
N THR A 247 23.21 13.93 3.00
CA THR A 247 21.76 13.89 2.81
C THR A 247 21.11 13.06 3.91
N ALA A 248 21.73 11.95 4.31
CA ALA A 248 21.22 11.09 5.38
C ALA A 248 21.12 11.82 6.73
N TRP A 249 22.12 12.64 7.12
CA TRP A 249 22.03 13.40 8.37
C TRP A 249 20.91 14.45 8.32
N LYS A 250 20.71 15.13 7.18
CA LYS A 250 19.60 16.07 7.00
C LYS A 250 18.26 15.34 7.06
N GLY A 251 18.20 14.12 6.51
CA GLY A 251 17.06 13.23 6.63
C GLY A 251 16.79 12.85 8.09
N ALA A 252 17.83 12.53 8.87
CA ALA A 252 17.70 12.25 10.29
C ALA A 252 17.19 13.46 11.07
N LEU A 253 17.67 14.67 10.77
CA LEU A 253 17.14 15.90 11.36
C LEU A 253 15.65 16.10 11.01
N LEU A 254 15.27 15.90 9.75
CA LEU A 254 13.88 15.96 9.33
C LEU A 254 13.03 14.91 10.07
N MET A 255 13.54 13.69 10.25
CA MET A 255 12.84 12.64 11.00
C MET A 255 12.62 13.02 12.47
N ILE A 256 13.60 13.65 13.11
CA ILE A 256 13.43 14.20 14.47
C ILE A 256 12.31 15.22 14.48
N VAL A 257 12.30 16.18 13.54
CA VAL A 257 11.23 17.19 13.43
C VAL A 257 9.87 16.54 13.24
N LEU A 258 9.76 15.53 12.39
CA LEU A 258 8.52 14.79 12.14
C LEU A 258 8.08 13.94 13.35
N ALA A 259 9.00 13.58 14.24
CA ALA A 259 8.69 12.86 15.48
C ALA A 259 8.31 13.79 16.65
N LEU A 260 8.61 15.10 16.58
CA LEU A 260 8.29 16.04 17.66
C LEU A 260 6.80 16.05 18.07
N PRO A 261 5.82 16.02 17.14
CA PRO A 261 4.42 15.97 17.52
C PRO A 261 4.08 14.71 18.35
N LEU A 262 4.64 13.56 17.98
CA LEU A 262 4.48 12.32 18.76
C LEU A 262 5.13 12.44 20.13
N LEU A 263 6.35 12.97 20.24
CA LEU A 263 7.03 13.15 21.52
C LEU A 263 6.23 14.07 22.46
N ARG A 264 5.72 15.20 21.93
CA ARG A 264 4.83 16.10 22.68
C ARG A 264 3.59 15.36 23.18
N PHE A 265 2.99 14.53 22.33
CA PHE A 265 1.80 13.76 22.67
C PHE A 265 2.06 12.71 23.75
N LEU A 266 3.17 11.97 23.66
CA LEU A 266 3.54 10.96 24.67
C LEU A 266 3.83 11.58 26.04
N MET A 267 4.33 12.81 26.08
CA MET A 267 4.52 13.55 27.34
C MET A 267 3.19 14.00 27.94
N ALA A 268 2.21 14.38 27.10
CA ALA A 268 0.89 14.81 27.54
C ALA A 268 -0.02 13.63 27.93
N GLU A 269 0.12 12.49 27.26
CA GLU A 269 -0.75 11.32 27.40
C GLU A 269 0.08 10.02 27.60
N PRO A 270 0.80 9.85 28.73
CA PRO A 270 1.80 8.79 28.88
C PRO A 270 1.24 7.35 28.85
N THR A 271 -0.01 7.15 29.27
CA THR A 271 -0.64 5.82 29.38
C THR A 271 -1.40 5.41 28.13
N VAL A 272 -1.57 6.30 27.14
CA VAL A 272 -2.52 6.13 26.04
C VAL A 272 -2.35 4.84 25.23
N TYR A 273 -1.12 4.40 25.01
CA TYR A 273 -0.85 3.15 24.30
C TYR A 273 -1.13 1.91 25.16
N ALA A 274 -0.84 1.97 26.46
CA ALA A 274 -1.18 0.90 27.40
C ALA A 274 -2.70 0.76 27.53
N ASP A 275 -3.40 1.89 27.72
CA ASP A 275 -4.86 1.95 27.82
C ASP A 275 -5.52 1.40 26.56
N ARG A 276 -4.96 1.72 25.39
CA ARG A 276 -5.41 1.17 24.10
C ARG A 276 -5.28 -0.35 24.04
N LEU A 277 -4.12 -0.90 24.42
CA LEU A 277 -3.91 -2.34 24.38
C LEU A 277 -4.88 -3.07 25.32
N SER A 278 -5.14 -2.49 26.50
CA SER A 278 -6.14 -3.00 27.45
C SER A 278 -7.55 -2.93 26.86
N MET A 279 -7.92 -1.81 26.24
CA MET A 279 -9.26 -1.62 25.65
C MET A 279 -9.55 -2.60 24.52
N TYR A 280 -8.56 -2.92 23.68
CA TYR A 280 -8.70 -3.93 22.63
C TYR A 280 -8.59 -5.37 23.13
N ASN A 281 -8.46 -5.59 24.45
CA ASN A 281 -8.16 -6.89 25.03
C ASN A 281 -6.99 -7.58 24.30
N SER A 282 -5.94 -6.80 24.03
CA SER A 282 -4.83 -7.26 23.21
C SER A 282 -4.06 -8.36 23.93
N TYR A 283 -3.70 -9.40 23.19
CA TYR A 283 -2.80 -10.45 23.69
C TYR A 283 -1.43 -9.90 24.13
N LEU A 284 -1.08 -8.66 23.73
CA LEU A 284 0.12 -7.98 24.21
C LEU A 284 -0.01 -7.49 25.66
N ALA A 285 -1.21 -7.08 26.09
CA ALA A 285 -1.50 -6.64 27.45
C ALA A 285 -1.73 -7.80 28.44
N GLN A 286 -2.01 -9.00 27.93
CA GLN A 286 -2.20 -10.21 28.72
C GLN A 286 -0.91 -10.62 29.46
N SER A 287 -0.95 -10.70 30.79
CA SER A 287 0.19 -11.02 31.65
C SER A 287 0.42 -12.53 31.80
N ASP A 288 -0.58 -13.34 31.49
CA ASP A 288 -0.56 -14.81 31.52
C ASP A 288 0.18 -15.44 30.33
N LEU A 289 0.39 -14.67 29.26
CA LEU A 289 1.10 -15.13 28.06
C LEU A 289 2.60 -14.86 28.15
N SER A 290 3.40 -15.91 27.90
CA SER A 290 4.83 -15.79 27.66
C SER A 290 5.15 -14.99 26.39
N VAL A 291 6.35 -14.43 26.32
CA VAL A 291 6.86 -13.71 25.13
C VAL A 291 6.77 -14.59 23.87
N LEU A 292 7.10 -15.88 23.99
CA LEU A 292 7.05 -16.82 22.87
C LEU A 292 5.62 -17.07 22.38
N GLN A 293 4.64 -17.16 23.29
CA GLN A 293 3.22 -17.27 22.91
C GLN A 293 2.70 -16.01 22.24
N LYS A 294 3.10 -14.82 22.72
CA LYS A 294 2.77 -13.53 22.09
C LYS A 294 3.34 -13.45 20.68
N LEU A 295 4.60 -13.86 20.49
CA LEU A 295 5.23 -13.94 19.17
C LEU A 295 4.54 -14.97 18.26
N GLY A 296 4.18 -16.13 18.80
CA GLY A 296 3.42 -17.15 18.08
C GLY A 296 2.06 -16.63 17.59
N LYS A 297 1.30 -15.93 18.44
CA LYS A 297 0.04 -15.28 18.06
C LYS A 297 0.25 -14.22 16.96
N PHE A 298 1.30 -13.40 17.09
CA PHE A 298 1.67 -12.40 16.08
C PHE A 298 1.95 -13.06 14.72
N LEU A 299 2.84 -14.06 14.70
CA LEU A 299 3.21 -14.76 13.46
C LEU A 299 2.02 -15.49 12.85
N ALA A 300 1.17 -16.14 13.66
CA ALA A 300 -0.03 -16.81 13.19
C ALA A 300 -1.00 -15.82 12.51
N ALA A 301 -1.19 -14.62 13.08
CA ALA A 301 -2.01 -13.58 12.48
C ALA A 301 -1.45 -13.13 11.10
N TYR A 302 -0.12 -12.95 11.00
CA TYR A 302 0.52 -12.61 9.72
C TYR A 302 0.43 -13.74 8.69
N PHE A 303 0.67 -14.99 9.08
CA PHE A 303 0.52 -16.13 8.17
C PHE A 303 -0.92 -16.30 7.70
N ASN A 304 -1.90 -16.09 8.57
CA ASN A 304 -3.30 -16.06 8.17
C ASN A 304 -3.58 -14.92 7.18
N ALA A 305 -3.07 -13.72 7.44
CA ALA A 305 -3.21 -12.58 6.51
C ALA A 305 -2.48 -12.78 5.17
N LEU A 306 -1.42 -13.59 5.12
CA LEU A 306 -0.73 -13.96 3.87
C LEU A 306 -1.37 -15.15 3.15
N SER A 307 -2.34 -15.82 3.78
CA SER A 307 -2.98 -17.00 3.20
C SER A 307 -3.87 -16.61 2.00
N PRO A 308 -3.96 -17.46 0.95
CA PRO A 308 -4.88 -17.23 -0.15
C PRO A 308 -6.35 -17.18 0.29
N THR A 309 -6.72 -17.95 1.31
CA THR A 309 -8.08 -17.95 1.87
C THR A 309 -8.48 -16.59 2.41
N PHE A 310 -7.56 -15.88 3.07
CA PHE A 310 -7.83 -14.52 3.55
C PHE A 310 -8.17 -13.54 2.40
N TRP A 311 -7.50 -13.64 1.26
CA TRP A 311 -7.70 -12.69 0.16
C TRP A 311 -8.76 -13.12 -0.88
N LEU A 312 -9.00 -14.42 -1.05
CA LEU A 312 -9.80 -14.98 -2.14
C LEU A 312 -11.16 -15.52 -1.69
N ALA A 313 -11.36 -15.72 -0.39
CA ALA A 313 -12.67 -16.07 0.15
C ALA A 313 -13.46 -14.80 0.51
N SER A 314 -14.78 -14.91 0.46
CA SER A 314 -15.68 -13.95 1.11
C SER A 314 -15.71 -14.20 2.61
N HIS A 315 -15.70 -13.14 3.41
CA HIS A 315 -15.66 -13.24 4.88
C HIS A 315 -16.90 -12.58 5.49
N THR A 316 -18.08 -13.13 5.22
CA THR A 316 -19.36 -12.56 5.65
C THR A 316 -19.53 -12.54 7.17
N ASP A 317 -18.97 -13.52 7.86
CA ASP A 317 -19.28 -13.77 9.29
C ASP A 317 -18.14 -13.34 10.23
N SER A 318 -16.93 -13.12 9.69
CA SER A 318 -15.71 -12.84 10.46
C SER A 318 -15.16 -11.43 10.26
N GLN A 319 -15.66 -10.67 9.28
CA GLN A 319 -15.26 -9.29 9.07
C GLN A 319 -16.10 -8.32 9.88
N HIS A 320 -15.42 -7.32 10.45
CA HIS A 320 -16.09 -6.18 11.06
C HIS A 320 -16.96 -5.48 10.02
N ILE A 321 -18.19 -5.11 10.38
CA ILE A 321 -19.22 -4.59 9.46
C ILE A 321 -18.74 -3.42 8.58
N ARG A 322 -17.87 -2.56 9.13
CA ARG A 322 -17.25 -1.42 8.43
C ARG A 322 -16.37 -1.80 7.21
N TYR A 323 -15.91 -3.04 7.13
CA TYR A 323 -15.10 -3.57 6.02
C TYR A 323 -15.83 -4.67 5.23
N ALA A 324 -17.10 -4.93 5.53
CA ALA A 324 -17.83 -6.04 4.94
C ALA A 324 -18.03 -5.82 3.43
N LEU A 325 -17.46 -6.71 2.63
CA LEU A 325 -17.59 -6.72 1.17
C LEU A 325 -18.78 -7.58 0.67
N GLY A 326 -19.64 -8.01 1.60
CA GLY A 326 -20.72 -8.96 1.31
C GLY A 326 -20.16 -10.29 0.82
N THR A 327 -20.68 -10.79 -0.31
CA THR A 327 -20.24 -12.04 -0.93
C THR A 327 -18.98 -11.89 -1.79
N ALA A 328 -18.43 -10.68 -1.92
CA ALA A 328 -17.20 -10.46 -2.67
C ALA A 328 -15.96 -10.83 -1.84
N SER A 329 -14.96 -11.40 -2.50
CA SER A 329 -13.63 -11.58 -1.93
C SER A 329 -12.82 -10.28 -2.02
N PRO A 330 -11.89 -10.00 -1.07
CA PRO A 330 -11.01 -8.82 -1.14
C PRO A 330 -10.22 -8.69 -2.46
N LEU A 331 -9.80 -9.82 -3.01
CA LEU A 331 -9.20 -9.95 -4.34
C LEU A 331 -9.95 -11.00 -5.17
N PRO A 332 -10.25 -10.72 -6.44
CA PRO A 332 -10.84 -11.72 -7.31
C PRO A 332 -9.81 -12.81 -7.65
N TRP A 333 -10.29 -14.04 -7.86
CA TRP A 333 -9.44 -15.20 -8.17
C TRP A 333 -8.57 -14.98 -9.42
N THR A 334 -9.04 -14.17 -10.37
CA THR A 334 -8.30 -13.83 -11.60
C THR A 334 -7.00 -13.11 -11.28
N LEU A 335 -7.01 -12.14 -10.36
CA LEU A 335 -5.79 -11.44 -9.93
C LEU A 335 -4.81 -12.37 -9.21
N TYR A 336 -5.31 -13.37 -8.48
CA TYR A 336 -4.45 -14.35 -7.83
C TYR A 336 -3.70 -15.24 -8.83
N THR A 337 -4.37 -15.69 -9.89
CA THR A 337 -3.68 -16.46 -10.95
C THR A 337 -2.58 -15.65 -11.63
N LEU A 338 -2.81 -14.35 -11.84
CA LEU A 338 -1.80 -13.43 -12.36
C LEU A 338 -0.64 -13.26 -11.36
N ALA A 339 -0.93 -13.15 -10.06
CA ALA A 339 0.08 -13.04 -9.02
C ALA A 339 0.95 -14.30 -8.94
N LEU A 340 0.36 -15.51 -8.99
CA LEU A 340 1.09 -16.78 -9.01
C LEU A 340 1.98 -16.90 -10.26
N PHE A 341 1.46 -16.52 -11.42
CA PHE A 341 2.24 -16.49 -12.65
C PHE A 341 3.40 -15.49 -12.55
N GLY A 342 3.13 -14.29 -12.02
CA GLY A 342 4.15 -13.28 -11.74
C GLY A 342 5.26 -13.82 -10.83
N LEU A 343 4.88 -14.44 -9.69
CA LEU A 343 5.83 -15.05 -8.76
C LEU A 343 6.66 -16.15 -9.43
N TYR A 344 6.03 -17.04 -10.21
CA TYR A 344 6.73 -18.07 -10.97
C TYR A 344 7.77 -17.47 -11.93
N THR A 345 7.39 -16.44 -12.69
CA THR A 345 8.31 -15.76 -13.61
C THR A 345 9.47 -15.07 -12.88
N ALA A 346 9.19 -14.43 -11.75
CA ALA A 346 10.19 -13.77 -10.92
C ALA A 346 11.19 -14.78 -10.33
N LEU A 347 10.71 -15.89 -9.76
CA LEU A 347 11.55 -16.96 -9.22
C LEU A 347 12.41 -17.62 -10.30
N ARG A 348 11.84 -17.85 -11.49
CA ARG A 348 12.59 -18.39 -12.64
C ARG A 348 13.68 -17.42 -13.09
N ALA A 349 13.38 -16.13 -13.16
CA ALA A 349 14.35 -15.09 -13.52
C ALA A 349 15.46 -14.97 -12.47
N TRP A 350 15.13 -14.97 -11.18
CA TRP A 350 16.10 -14.93 -10.09
C TRP A 350 17.04 -16.14 -10.13
N ARG A 351 16.50 -17.35 -10.31
CA ARG A 351 17.32 -18.57 -10.47
C ARG A 351 18.26 -18.51 -11.67
N SER A 352 17.91 -17.79 -12.72
CA SER A 352 18.75 -17.66 -13.92
C SER A 352 19.91 -16.66 -13.77
N ARG A 353 19.85 -15.75 -12.80
CA ARG A 353 20.91 -14.76 -12.54
C ARG A 353 21.89 -15.31 -11.51
N ARG A 354 23.00 -15.88 -11.99
CA ARG A 354 24.09 -16.40 -11.13
C ARG A 354 24.75 -15.33 -10.26
N GLU A 355 24.66 -14.07 -10.66
CA GLU A 355 25.27 -12.91 -9.98
C GLU A 355 24.49 -12.44 -8.74
N LEU A 356 23.28 -12.96 -8.53
CA LEU A 356 22.40 -12.65 -7.38
C LEU A 356 22.23 -13.83 -6.41
N ARG A 357 23.01 -14.89 -6.62
CA ARG A 357 23.18 -16.02 -5.68
C ARG A 357 24.53 -15.86 -5.02
#